data_AF-A0A830ECH2-F1
#
_entry.id   AF-A0A830ECH2-F1
#
_cell.length_a   1.000
_cell.length_b   1.000
_cell.length_c   1.000
_cell.angle_alpha   90.00
_cell.angle_beta   90.00
_cell.angle_gamma   90.00
#
_symmetry.space_group_name_H-M   'P 1'
#
loop_
_entity.id
_entity.type
_entity.pdbx_description
1 polymer ?
#
loop_
_entity_poly.entity_id
_entity_poly.type
_entity_poly.pdbx_seq_one_letter_code
_entity_poly.pdbx_strand_id
1 'polypeptide(L)'
;MPPPFQQPVVMPDDGSTADKTTETATDESSEPVAESTHPRLNAVVERMDGFVNLIEVAAGALFALLFAVGVFDLGLQIWEATLSGSITDPTTVIGFIDVGLLLLIIVEIYQTVVAYIKENDTRRIVRLVIYTGVIAVVRKVIIFRTSEYGSSGDALIVAVAYGILTLGLVALLYVDRQTSNTGQ
;
A
#
# COMPACT_ATOMS: atom_id res chain seq x y z
N MET A 1 -50.53 -56.54 31.01
CA MET A 1 -50.68 -57.54 29.93
C MET A 1 -50.76 -56.79 28.60
N PRO A 2 -49.88 -57.03 27.62
CA PRO A 2 -50.14 -56.77 26.19
C PRO A 2 -51.02 -57.91 25.61
N PRO A 3 -51.74 -57.75 24.47
CA PRO A 3 -51.17 -57.74 23.10
C PRO A 3 -51.92 -56.75 22.14
N PRO A 4 -52.07 -56.97 20.80
CA PRO A 4 -51.04 -56.72 19.78
C PRO A 4 -51.46 -55.86 18.52
N PHE A 5 -50.43 -55.50 17.74
CA PHE A 5 -50.32 -55.12 16.30
C PHE A 5 -51.53 -54.91 15.34
N GLN A 6 -51.48 -53.76 14.61
CA GLN A 6 -51.73 -53.53 13.16
C GLN A 6 -53.13 -53.86 12.56
N GLN A 7 -53.62 -53.35 11.41
CA GLN A 7 -53.12 -52.54 10.26
C GLN A 7 -54.19 -51.49 9.80
N PRO A 8 -53.87 -50.54 8.89
CA PRO A 8 -54.85 -49.85 8.02
C PRO A 8 -54.78 -50.31 6.54
N VAL A 9 -55.87 -50.13 5.79
CA VAL A 9 -56.07 -50.68 4.42
C VAL A 9 -56.58 -49.60 3.43
N VAL A 10 -55.82 -49.42 2.32
CA VAL A 10 -56.23 -49.28 0.87
C VAL A 10 -57.64 -48.71 0.58
N MET A 11 -57.88 -47.63 -0.21
CA MET A 11 -57.63 -47.37 -1.66
C MET A 11 -58.20 -45.94 -2.01
N PRO A 12 -58.20 -45.42 -3.27
CA PRO A 12 -57.25 -45.44 -4.40
C PRO A 12 -56.63 -44.02 -4.59
N ASP A 13 -56.47 -43.27 -5.71
CA ASP A 13 -56.58 -43.32 -7.21
C ASP A 13 -55.79 -42.06 -7.74
N ASP A 14 -55.56 -41.66 -9.00
CA ASP A 14 -55.72 -42.12 -10.41
C ASP A 14 -54.74 -41.26 -11.28
N GLY A 15 -54.56 -41.55 -12.59
CA GLY A 15 -54.33 -40.50 -13.61
C GLY A 15 -53.03 -40.48 -14.44
N SER A 16 -53.06 -41.13 -15.63
CA SER A 16 -52.28 -40.79 -16.86
C SER A 16 -50.73 -40.84 -16.83
N THR A 17 -49.95 -41.29 -17.84
CA THR A 17 -50.19 -41.97 -19.14
C THR A 17 -48.87 -42.68 -19.58
N ALA A 18 -48.90 -43.55 -20.58
CA ALA A 18 -47.70 -44.26 -21.11
C ALA A 18 -47.17 -43.66 -22.43
N ASP A 19 -45.87 -43.88 -22.76
CA ASP A 19 -45.45 -44.74 -23.90
C ASP A 19 -43.92 -45.07 -23.89
N LYS A 20 -43.58 -46.11 -24.66
CA LYS A 20 -42.32 -46.67 -25.20
C LYS A 20 -40.91 -46.12 -24.94
N THR A 21 -40.01 -47.10 -24.89
CA THR A 21 -38.60 -47.10 -25.30
C THR A 21 -38.38 -46.97 -26.82
N THR A 22 -37.28 -46.34 -27.24
CA THR A 22 -36.48 -46.69 -28.43
C THR A 22 -35.07 -46.07 -28.28
N GLU A 23 -34.03 -46.81 -28.65
CA GLU A 23 -32.65 -46.29 -28.69
C GLU A 23 -32.44 -45.35 -29.88
N THR A 24 -31.65 -44.29 -29.69
CA THR A 24 -30.83 -43.73 -30.77
C THR A 24 -29.56 -43.17 -30.14
N ALA A 25 -28.41 -43.69 -30.55
CA ALA A 25 -27.12 -43.18 -30.08
C ALA A 25 -26.79 -41.86 -30.80
N THR A 26 -26.52 -40.81 -30.03
CA THR A 26 -25.81 -39.61 -30.50
C THR A 26 -24.50 -39.50 -29.73
N ASP A 27 -23.50 -40.12 -30.34
CA ASP A 27 -22.09 -39.74 -30.53
C ASP A 27 -21.41 -38.68 -29.64
N GLU A 28 -20.08 -38.77 -29.60
CA GLU A 28 -19.18 -38.12 -28.65
C GLU A 28 -19.16 -36.57 -28.73
N SER A 29 -19.39 -35.90 -27.59
CA SER A 29 -18.75 -34.60 -27.27
C SER A 29 -18.78 -34.26 -25.78
N SER A 30 -18.52 -35.23 -24.91
CA SER A 30 -18.14 -34.96 -23.52
C SER A 30 -16.70 -34.42 -23.47
N GLU A 31 -16.50 -33.15 -23.86
CA GLU A 31 -15.22 -32.48 -23.67
C GLU A 31 -14.88 -32.43 -22.17
N PRO A 32 -13.82 -33.09 -21.69
CA PRO A 32 -13.27 -32.75 -20.40
C PRO A 32 -12.72 -31.33 -20.53
N VAL A 33 -13.33 -30.36 -19.86
CA VAL A 33 -12.88 -28.96 -19.88
C VAL A 33 -11.41 -28.93 -19.47
N ALA A 34 -10.54 -28.76 -20.46
CA ALA A 34 -9.13 -29.01 -20.30
C ALA A 34 -8.53 -27.90 -19.43
N GLU A 35 -8.29 -28.23 -18.15
CA GLU A 35 -7.58 -27.39 -17.20
C GLU A 35 -6.12 -27.23 -17.66
N SER A 36 -5.94 -26.36 -18.63
CA SER A 36 -4.71 -26.09 -19.35
C SER A 36 -3.84 -25.12 -18.55
N THR A 37 -3.72 -25.40 -17.25
CA THR A 37 -2.85 -24.74 -16.27
C THR A 37 -1.39 -24.95 -16.69
N HIS A 38 -0.92 -24.12 -17.62
CA HIS A 38 0.38 -24.24 -18.28
C HIS A 38 1.53 -24.29 -17.24
N PRO A 39 2.21 -25.45 -17.04
CA PRO A 39 3.16 -25.59 -15.92
C PRO A 39 4.37 -24.64 -16.02
N ARG A 40 4.68 -24.16 -17.23
CA ARG A 40 5.73 -23.17 -17.50
C ARG A 40 5.38 -21.75 -17.04
N LEU A 41 4.10 -21.40 -16.96
CA LEU A 41 3.67 -20.10 -16.41
C LEU A 41 3.82 -20.10 -14.89
N ASN A 42 3.33 -21.14 -14.22
CA ASN A 42 3.42 -21.29 -12.76
C ASN A 42 4.88 -21.25 -12.28
N ALA A 43 5.78 -21.98 -12.94
CA ALA A 43 7.22 -22.01 -12.62
C ALA A 43 7.97 -20.68 -12.91
N VAL A 44 7.36 -19.74 -13.63
CA VAL A 44 7.87 -18.37 -13.81
C VAL A 44 7.32 -17.45 -12.71
N VAL A 45 6.03 -17.55 -12.39
CA VAL A 45 5.38 -16.79 -11.30
C VAL A 45 6.06 -17.06 -9.95
N GLU A 46 6.20 -18.34 -9.57
CA GLU A 46 6.85 -18.75 -8.32
C GLU A 46 8.30 -18.22 -8.20
N ARG A 47 8.99 -18.07 -9.34
CA ARG A 47 10.34 -17.50 -9.41
C ARG A 47 10.35 -15.97 -9.29
N MET A 48 9.29 -15.29 -9.73
CA MET A 48 9.11 -13.86 -9.55
C MET A 48 8.75 -13.52 -8.10
N ASP A 49 7.88 -14.31 -7.45
CA ASP A 49 7.49 -14.11 -6.05
C ASP A 49 8.72 -14.16 -5.11
N GLY A 50 9.59 -15.16 -5.30
CA GLY A 50 10.85 -15.27 -4.56
C GLY A 50 11.82 -14.11 -4.82
N PHE A 51 11.82 -13.53 -6.02
CA PHE A 51 12.64 -12.37 -6.39
C PHE A 51 12.11 -11.06 -5.78
N VAL A 52 10.78 -10.86 -5.78
CA VAL A 52 10.13 -9.71 -5.14
C VAL A 52 10.36 -9.72 -3.63
N ASN A 53 10.21 -10.88 -2.97
CA ASN A 53 10.51 -11.03 -1.55
C ASN A 53 11.98 -10.72 -1.22
N LEU A 54 12.93 -11.18 -2.05
CA LEU A 54 14.34 -10.84 -1.89
C LEU A 54 14.59 -9.32 -2.00
N ILE A 55 13.92 -8.64 -2.93
CA ILE A 55 13.99 -7.18 -3.06
C ILE A 55 13.35 -6.47 -1.86
N GLU A 56 12.21 -6.94 -1.34
CA GLU A 56 11.59 -6.34 -0.15
C GLU A 56 12.53 -6.40 1.05
N VAL A 57 13.11 -7.58 1.32
CA VAL A 57 14.07 -7.76 2.43
C VAL A 57 15.33 -6.92 2.23
N ALA A 58 15.88 -6.87 1.01
CA ALA A 58 17.07 -6.06 0.71
C ALA A 58 16.80 -4.55 0.83
N ALA A 59 15.65 -4.07 0.35
CA ALA A 59 15.24 -2.68 0.48
C ALA A 59 14.98 -2.32 1.95
N GLY A 60 14.24 -3.14 2.69
CA GLY A 60 13.99 -2.93 4.12
C GLY A 60 15.29 -2.91 4.94
N ALA A 61 16.24 -3.80 4.66
CA ALA A 61 17.55 -3.78 5.28
C ALA A 61 18.36 -2.51 4.96
N LEU A 62 18.30 -2.02 3.71
CA LEU A 62 18.96 -0.78 3.31
C LEU A 62 18.34 0.45 3.99
N PHE A 63 17.00 0.58 4.01
CA PHE A 63 16.32 1.67 4.71
C PHE A 63 16.58 1.63 6.22
N ALA A 64 16.57 0.44 6.83
CA ALA A 64 16.91 0.29 8.25
C ALA A 64 18.37 0.68 8.55
N LEU A 65 19.32 0.31 7.68
CA LEU A 65 20.74 0.70 7.83
C LEU A 65 20.92 2.22 7.71
N LEU A 66 20.33 2.84 6.69
CA LEU A 66 20.39 4.30 6.47
C LEU A 66 19.76 5.07 7.65
N PHE A 67 18.62 4.58 8.16
CA PHE A 67 17.96 5.15 9.33
C PHE A 67 18.82 4.99 10.59
N ALA A 68 19.41 3.81 10.83
CA ALA A 68 20.28 3.57 11.98
C ALA A 68 21.53 4.47 11.96
N VAL A 69 22.16 4.66 10.79
CA VAL A 69 23.30 5.57 10.63
C VAL A 69 22.89 7.02 10.92
N GLY A 70 21.79 7.51 10.37
CA GLY A 70 21.34 8.88 10.65
C GLY A 70 20.89 9.12 12.10
N VAL A 71 20.31 8.12 12.76
CA VAL A 71 19.97 8.20 14.20
C VAL A 71 21.23 8.25 15.06
N PHE A 72 22.27 7.52 14.68
CA PHE A 72 23.57 7.56 15.35
C PHE A 72 24.28 8.91 15.13
N ASP A 73 24.28 9.42 13.90
CA ASP A 73 24.82 10.74 13.53
C ASP A 73 24.16 11.88 14.31
N LEU A 74 22.81 11.93 14.31
CA LEU A 74 22.02 12.86 15.13
C LEU A 74 22.31 12.72 16.63
N GLY A 75 22.48 11.48 17.10
CA GLY A 75 22.83 11.19 18.50
C GLY A 75 24.19 11.75 18.90
N LEU A 76 25.20 11.60 18.04
CA LEU A 76 26.53 12.20 18.24
C LEU A 76 26.47 13.72 18.19
N GLN A 77 25.76 14.30 17.21
CA GLN A 77 25.62 15.75 17.06
C GLN A 77 24.98 16.41 18.30
N ILE A 78 23.93 15.79 18.85
CA ILE A 78 23.28 16.23 20.10
C ILE A 78 24.21 16.06 21.30
N TRP A 79 24.98 14.97 21.37
CA TRP A 79 25.94 14.72 22.45
C TRP A 79 27.07 15.76 22.46
N GLU A 80 27.67 16.05 21.32
CA GLU A 80 28.72 17.06 21.18
C GLU A 80 28.21 18.47 21.54
N ALA A 81 27.01 18.84 21.07
CA ALA A 81 26.37 20.11 21.41
C ALA A 81 25.96 20.22 22.89
N THR A 82 25.72 19.09 23.55
CA THR A 82 25.48 19.04 25.01
C THR A 82 26.78 19.29 25.78
N LEU A 83 27.90 18.72 25.33
CA LEU A 83 29.21 18.92 25.94
C LEU A 83 29.80 20.32 25.69
N SER A 84 29.53 20.92 24.52
CA SER A 84 29.96 22.29 24.19
C SER A 84 29.11 23.37 24.86
N GLY A 85 27.90 23.01 25.32
CA GLY A 85 26.87 23.95 25.79
C GLY A 85 26.09 24.65 24.67
N SER A 86 26.33 24.34 23.38
CA SER A 86 25.60 24.95 22.26
C SER A 86 24.18 24.40 22.04
N ILE A 87 23.74 23.44 22.87
CA ILE A 87 22.38 22.85 22.82
C ILE A 87 21.23 23.90 22.90
N THR A 88 21.49 25.12 23.38
CA THR A 88 20.52 26.23 23.46
C THR A 88 20.63 27.25 22.33
N ASP A 89 21.60 27.13 21.43
CA ASP A 89 21.70 27.98 20.24
C ASP A 89 20.67 27.55 19.18
N PRO A 90 19.79 28.45 18.70
CA PRO A 90 18.81 28.14 17.66
C PRO A 90 19.42 27.60 16.36
N THR A 91 20.66 27.95 16.03
CA THR A 91 21.35 27.49 14.82
C THR A 91 21.70 26.01 14.92
N THR A 92 22.32 25.62 16.04
CA THR A 92 22.61 24.24 16.42
C THR A 92 21.34 23.39 16.45
N VAL A 93 20.26 23.90 17.05
CA VAL A 93 18.96 23.19 17.12
C VAL A 93 18.35 22.95 15.73
N ILE A 94 18.49 23.90 14.80
CA ILE A 94 18.02 23.73 13.42
C ILE A 94 18.85 22.67 12.66
N GLY A 95 20.14 22.54 12.95
CA GLY A 95 20.97 21.45 12.42
C GLY A 95 20.45 20.06 12.80
N PHE A 96 20.10 19.85 14.08
CA PHE A 96 19.46 18.60 14.51
C PHE A 96 18.14 18.33 13.77
N ILE A 97 17.35 19.39 13.58
CA ILE A 97 16.06 19.32 12.91
C ILE A 97 16.25 18.85 11.46
N ASP A 98 17.20 19.41 10.70
CA ASP A 98 17.47 19.01 9.31
C ASP A 98 17.89 17.53 9.17
N VAL A 99 18.77 17.03 10.05
CA VAL A 99 19.11 15.58 10.10
C VAL A 99 17.88 14.76 10.48
N GLY A 100 17.07 15.24 11.43
CA GLY A 100 15.76 14.68 11.76
C GLY A 100 14.79 14.63 10.58
N LEU A 101 14.78 15.65 9.70
CA LEU A 101 13.94 15.66 8.50
C LEU A 101 14.39 14.61 7.50
N LEU A 102 15.70 14.47 7.31
CA LEU A 102 16.27 13.42 6.47
C LEU A 102 15.89 12.03 6.99
N LEU A 103 15.94 11.81 8.31
CA LEU A 103 15.50 10.57 8.94
C LEU A 103 14.03 10.26 8.70
N LEU A 104 13.10 11.21 8.90
CA LEU A 104 11.69 10.94 8.61
C LEU A 104 11.36 11.02 7.10
N ILE A 105 12.30 11.41 6.22
CA ILE A 105 12.21 11.18 4.77
C ILE A 105 12.59 9.72 4.45
N ILE A 106 13.62 9.17 5.09
CA ILE A 106 14.03 7.75 4.93
C ILE A 106 12.89 6.80 5.34
N VAL A 107 12.24 7.05 6.49
CA VAL A 107 11.05 6.28 6.94
C VAL A 107 9.88 6.39 5.97
N GLU A 108 9.68 7.57 5.40
CA GLU A 108 8.55 7.89 4.53
C GLU A 108 8.70 7.29 3.13
N ILE A 109 9.92 7.28 2.57
CA ILE A 109 10.23 6.55 1.33
C ILE A 109 10.12 5.03 1.55
N TYR A 110 10.58 4.51 2.70
CA TYR A 110 10.40 3.09 3.03
C TYR A 110 8.92 2.68 3.02
N GLN A 111 8.02 3.51 3.55
CA GLN A 111 6.58 3.26 3.54
C GLN A 111 6.00 3.22 2.11
N THR A 112 6.42 4.13 1.21
CA THR A 112 5.93 4.10 -0.19
C THR A 112 6.46 2.90 -0.97
N VAL A 113 7.72 2.50 -0.75
CA VAL A 113 8.31 1.29 -1.35
C VAL A 113 7.58 0.03 -0.89
N VAL A 114 7.35 -0.14 0.42
CA VAL A 114 6.63 -1.31 0.95
C VAL A 114 5.17 -1.34 0.49
N ALA A 115 4.50 -0.19 0.41
CA ALA A 115 3.15 -0.11 -0.14
C ALA A 115 3.09 -0.53 -1.63
N TYR A 116 4.05 -0.07 -2.43
CA TYR A 116 4.14 -0.42 -3.85
C TYR A 116 4.41 -1.92 -4.09
N ILE A 117 5.12 -2.58 -3.18
CA ILE A 117 5.39 -4.04 -3.24
C ILE A 117 4.19 -4.86 -2.79
N LYS A 118 3.37 -4.37 -1.84
CA LYS A 118 2.34 -5.18 -1.17
C LYS A 118 0.91 -4.98 -1.64
N GLU A 119 0.57 -3.83 -2.21
CA GLU A 119 -0.83 -3.48 -2.48
C GLU A 119 -1.16 -3.44 -3.97
N ASN A 120 -1.80 -4.49 -4.47
CA ASN A 120 -2.19 -4.63 -5.89
C ASN A 120 -3.28 -3.62 -6.36
N ASP A 121 -3.82 -2.81 -5.45
CA ASP A 121 -4.80 -1.76 -5.77
C ASP A 121 -4.07 -0.42 -5.99
N THR A 122 -3.83 -0.10 -7.26
CA THR A 122 -3.16 1.14 -7.70
C THR A 122 -3.78 2.41 -7.10
N ARG A 123 -5.09 2.43 -6.80
CA ARG A 123 -5.74 3.61 -6.21
C ARG A 123 -5.30 3.85 -4.77
N ARG A 124 -5.05 2.77 -4.02
CA ARG A 124 -4.52 2.87 -2.64
C ARG A 124 -3.07 3.30 -2.62
N ILE A 125 -2.24 2.74 -3.52
CA ILE A 125 -0.85 3.19 -3.71
C ILE A 125 -0.81 4.70 -3.97
N VAL A 126 -1.58 5.18 -4.96
CA VAL A 126 -1.65 6.60 -5.31
C VAL A 126 -2.11 7.46 -4.11
N ARG A 127 -3.15 7.03 -3.39
CA ARG A 127 -3.64 7.74 -2.21
C ARG A 127 -2.60 7.82 -1.08
N LEU A 128 -1.88 6.73 -0.81
CA LEU A 128 -0.81 6.70 0.18
C LEU A 128 0.31 7.65 -0.23
N VAL A 129 0.78 7.57 -1.47
CA VAL A 129 1.83 8.46 -2.02
C VAL A 129 1.42 9.94 -1.96
N ILE A 130 0.15 10.28 -2.22
CA ILE A 130 -0.35 11.66 -2.08
C ILE A 130 -0.31 12.13 -0.62
N TYR A 131 -0.84 11.35 0.33
CA TYR A 131 -0.81 11.72 1.76
C TYR A 131 0.63 11.86 2.28
N THR A 132 1.50 10.91 1.93
CA THR A 132 2.94 10.94 2.18
C THR A 132 3.57 12.24 1.64
N GLY A 133 3.38 12.54 0.35
CA GLY A 133 3.95 13.75 -0.27
C GLY A 133 3.47 15.05 0.38
N VAL A 134 2.20 15.13 0.80
CA VAL A 134 1.69 16.29 1.56
C VAL A 134 2.45 16.46 2.88
N ILE A 135 2.72 15.37 3.60
CA ILE A 135 3.45 15.40 4.88
C ILE A 135 4.90 15.88 4.70
N ALA A 136 5.63 15.42 3.67
CA ALA A 136 6.97 15.93 3.36
C ALA A 136 6.98 17.44 3.00
N VAL A 137 6.05 17.89 2.16
CA VAL A 137 6.00 19.31 1.76
C VAL A 137 5.64 20.19 2.96
N VAL A 138 4.65 19.78 3.78
CA VAL A 138 4.32 20.46 5.04
C VAL A 138 5.52 20.51 5.98
N ARG A 139 6.31 19.43 6.10
CA ARG A 139 7.54 19.40 6.90
C ARG A 139 8.57 20.45 6.42
N LYS A 140 8.77 20.61 5.10
CA LYS A 140 9.65 21.65 4.56
C LYS A 140 9.12 23.07 4.72
N VAL A 141 7.79 23.26 4.79
CA VAL A 141 7.18 24.56 5.11
C VAL A 141 7.34 24.95 6.58
N ILE A 142 7.19 24.01 7.53
CA ILE A 142 7.30 24.29 8.98
C ILE A 142 8.70 24.80 9.37
N ILE A 143 9.75 24.39 8.65
CA ILE A 143 11.16 24.68 8.97
C ILE A 143 11.77 25.70 7.98
N PHE A 144 10.95 26.26 7.08
CA PHE A 144 11.37 27.30 6.17
C PHE A 144 11.86 28.56 6.92
N ARG A 145 13.14 28.90 6.76
CA ARG A 145 13.79 30.06 7.38
C ARG A 145 14.45 30.94 6.32
N THR A 146 14.08 32.22 6.27
CA THR A 146 14.53 33.14 5.21
C THR A 146 16.04 33.42 5.21
N SER A 147 16.73 33.20 6.33
CA SER A 147 18.19 33.41 6.44
C SER A 147 19.05 32.30 5.83
N GLU A 148 18.47 31.17 5.39
CA GLU A 148 19.21 30.11 4.67
C GLU A 148 19.48 30.47 3.20
N TYR A 149 18.87 31.56 2.70
CA TYR A 149 18.89 31.93 1.29
C TYR A 149 19.74 33.18 1.05
N GLY A 150 20.43 33.23 -0.09
CA GLY A 150 21.35 34.33 -0.43
C GLY A 150 20.69 35.71 -0.50
N SER A 151 19.37 35.77 -0.71
CA SER A 151 18.57 36.97 -0.57
C SER A 151 17.13 36.66 -0.14
N SER A 152 16.43 37.68 0.37
CA SER A 152 14.98 37.62 0.61
C SER A 152 14.16 37.36 -0.66
N GLY A 153 14.72 37.64 -1.85
CA GLY A 153 14.09 37.32 -3.13
C GLY A 153 14.12 35.83 -3.42
N ASP A 154 15.26 35.18 -3.21
CA ASP A 154 15.42 33.72 -3.35
C ASP A 154 14.52 32.98 -2.35
N ALA A 155 14.48 33.45 -1.10
CA ALA A 155 13.58 32.94 -0.07
C ALA A 155 12.11 33.04 -0.51
N LEU A 156 11.68 34.19 -1.06
CA LEU A 156 10.31 34.38 -1.55
C LEU A 156 9.98 33.43 -2.71
N ILE A 157 10.91 33.24 -3.66
CA ILE A 157 10.73 32.31 -4.79
C ILE A 157 10.55 30.87 -4.28
N VAL A 158 11.37 30.42 -3.31
CA VAL A 158 11.26 29.08 -2.72
C VAL A 158 9.96 28.91 -1.91
N ALA A 159 9.56 29.91 -1.14
CA ALA A 159 8.29 29.91 -0.41
C ALA A 159 7.08 29.81 -1.36
N VAL A 160 7.08 30.56 -2.48
CA VAL A 160 6.05 30.48 -3.52
C VAL A 160 6.06 29.11 -4.20
N ALA A 161 7.23 28.54 -4.49
CA ALA A 161 7.34 27.19 -5.06
C ALA A 161 6.77 26.11 -4.12
N TYR A 162 7.09 26.15 -2.82
CA TYR A 162 6.51 25.24 -1.82
C TYR A 162 5.00 25.45 -1.67
N GLY A 163 4.50 26.69 -1.75
CA GLY A 163 3.07 27.00 -1.78
C GLY A 163 2.35 26.38 -2.98
N ILE A 164 2.89 26.55 -4.20
CA ILE A 164 2.35 25.98 -5.43
C ILE A 164 2.35 24.45 -5.39
N LEU A 165 3.43 23.83 -4.92
CA LEU A 165 3.50 22.37 -4.73
C LEU A 165 2.44 21.89 -3.73
N THR A 166 2.32 22.55 -2.56
CA THR A 166 1.30 22.21 -1.55
C THR A 166 -0.11 22.27 -2.14
N LEU A 167 -0.44 23.35 -2.86
CA LEU A 167 -1.74 23.52 -3.50
C LEU A 167 -1.98 22.46 -4.59
N GLY A 168 -0.96 22.09 -5.36
CA GLY A 168 -1.04 21.01 -6.35
C GLY A 168 -1.36 19.64 -5.73
N LEU A 169 -0.66 19.27 -4.64
CA LEU A 169 -0.93 18.02 -3.94
C LEU A 169 -2.32 18.02 -3.26
N VAL A 170 -2.73 19.14 -2.66
CA VAL A 170 -4.08 19.30 -2.10
C VAL A 170 -5.17 19.21 -3.17
N ALA A 171 -4.94 19.75 -4.37
CA ALA A 171 -5.86 19.62 -5.50
C ALA A 171 -5.97 18.17 -6.00
N LEU A 172 -4.86 17.43 -6.11
CA LEU A 172 -4.87 16.00 -6.45
C LEU A 172 -5.65 15.17 -5.42
N LEU A 173 -5.43 15.44 -4.13
CA LEU A 173 -6.13 14.80 -3.01
C LEU A 173 -7.64 15.10 -3.06
N TYR A 174 -8.02 16.35 -3.36
CA TYR A 174 -9.42 16.74 -3.54
C TYR A 174 -10.09 15.97 -4.70
N VAL A 175 -9.42 15.81 -5.83
CA VAL A 175 -9.94 15.09 -7.01
C VAL A 175 -10.07 13.58 -6.76
N ASP A 176 -9.10 12.92 -6.13
CA ASP A 176 -9.24 11.50 -5.74
C ASP A 176 -10.38 11.31 -4.72
N ARG A 177 -10.53 12.24 -3.77
CA ARG A 177 -11.65 12.20 -2.81
C ARG A 177 -13.00 12.37 -3.50
N GLN A 178 -13.14 13.33 -4.42
CA GLN A 178 -14.39 13.56 -5.15
C GLN A 178 -14.76 12.35 -6.02
N THR A 179 -13.81 11.84 -6.81
CA THR A 179 -14.00 10.61 -7.63
C THR A 179 -14.16 9.34 -6.81
N SER A 180 -13.94 9.36 -5.49
CA SER A 180 -14.27 8.25 -4.58
C SER A 180 -15.70 8.36 -4.03
N ASN A 181 -16.23 9.58 -3.96
CA ASN A 181 -17.56 9.87 -3.43
C ASN A 181 -18.68 9.70 -4.47
N THR A 182 -18.37 9.75 -5.77
CA THR A 182 -19.31 9.52 -6.88
C THR A 182 -19.35 8.05 -7.35
N GLY A 183 -18.65 7.15 -6.64
CA GLY A 183 -18.59 5.71 -6.92
C GLY A 183 -19.36 4.84 -5.93
N GLN A 184 -20.38 5.40 -5.27
CA GLN A 184 -21.34 4.74 -4.37
C GLN A 184 -22.75 5.11 -4.79
#